data_AF-A0A2E6XF06-F1
#
_entry.id   AF-A0A2E6XF06-F1
#
_cell.length_a   1.000
_cell.length_b   1.000
_cell.length_c   1.000
_cell.angle_alpha   90.00
_cell.angle_beta   90.00
_cell.angle_gamma   90.00
#
_symmetry.space_group_name_H-M   'P 1'
#
loop_
_entity.id
_entity.type
_entity.pdbx_description
1 polymer ?
#
loop_
_entity_poly.entity_id
_entity_poly.type
_entity_poly.pdbx_seq_one_letter_code
_entity_poly.pdbx_strand_id
1 'polypeptide(L)'
;MKERIELMTLLVMAIALLAAVACGDNGNGRAGTQPPVNSTPIKSAPPAMVQTPAPIEDLAVVPPETVDGEYVLKITSGLPNGCAVFDGIKSEPAGDGFNVSVTNLMPAPGELIACTEIYGYH
;
A
#
# COMPACT_ATOMS: atom_id res chain seq x y z
N MET A 1 -17.64 -47.64 18.56
CA MET A 1 -18.22 -46.35 18.99
C MET A 1 -17.44 -45.72 20.15
N LYS A 2 -17.03 -46.50 21.17
CA LYS A 2 -16.17 -46.04 22.29
C LYS A 2 -14.86 -45.36 21.84
N GLU A 3 -14.10 -45.99 20.95
CA GLU A 3 -12.83 -45.48 20.40
C GLU A 3 -12.95 -44.11 19.71
N ARG A 4 -14.06 -43.88 19.01
CA ARG A 4 -14.29 -42.59 18.31
C ARG A 4 -14.71 -41.49 19.28
N ILE A 5 -15.40 -41.84 20.38
CA ILE A 5 -15.77 -40.90 21.44
C ILE A 5 -14.51 -40.49 22.22
N GLU A 6 -13.63 -41.44 22.55
CA GLU A 6 -12.35 -41.18 23.24
C GLU A 6 -11.45 -40.25 22.41
N LEU A 7 -11.32 -40.53 21.10
CA LEU A 7 -10.54 -39.69 20.18
C LEU A 7 -11.13 -38.28 20.06
N MET A 8 -12.46 -38.15 19.98
CA MET A 8 -13.12 -36.83 19.94
C MET A 8 -12.97 -36.07 21.27
N THR A 9 -13.03 -36.74 22.42
CA THR A 9 -12.78 -36.09 23.71
C THR A 9 -11.35 -35.60 23.85
N LEU A 10 -10.36 -36.35 23.35
CA LEU A 10 -8.96 -35.91 23.33
C LEU A 10 -8.76 -34.70 22.41
N LEU A 11 -9.39 -34.69 21.24
CA LEU A 11 -9.29 -33.62 20.26
C LEU A 11 -9.92 -32.31 20.78
N VAL A 12 -11.07 -32.40 21.46
CA VAL A 12 -11.74 -31.23 22.06
C VAL A 12 -10.94 -30.67 23.24
N MET A 13 -10.33 -31.51 24.08
CA MET A 13 -9.45 -31.05 25.17
C MET A 13 -8.18 -30.38 24.66
N ALA A 14 -7.58 -30.88 23.57
CA ALA A 14 -6.42 -30.25 22.94
C ALA A 14 -6.74 -28.86 22.35
N ILE A 15 -7.92 -28.70 21.74
CA ILE A 15 -8.38 -27.40 21.21
C ILE A 15 -8.64 -26.40 22.35
N ALA A 16 -9.19 -26.85 23.48
CA ALA A 16 -9.43 -25.98 24.64
C ALA A 16 -8.12 -25.48 25.28
N LEU A 17 -7.06 -26.28 25.26
CA LEU A 17 -5.74 -25.89 25.80
C LEU A 17 -5.04 -24.84 24.93
N LEU A 18 -5.31 -24.78 23.62
CA LEU A 18 -4.70 -23.83 22.68
C LEU A 18 -5.25 -22.39 22.82
N ALA A 19 -6.42 -22.19 23.45
CA ALA A 19 -7.03 -20.86 23.62
C ALA A 19 -6.50 -20.07 24.83
N ALA A 20 -5.68 -20.66 25.71
CA ALA A 20 -5.23 -20.04 26.95
C ALA A 20 -3.99 -19.11 26.81
N VAL A 21 -3.40 -18.97 25.60
CA VAL A 21 -2.22 -18.11 25.36
C VAL A 21 -2.54 -16.72 24.80
N ALA A 22 -3.82 -16.36 24.62
CA ALA A 22 -4.24 -15.05 24.13
C ALA A 22 -5.03 -14.26 25.16
N CYS A 23 -4.45 -14.08 26.36
CA CYS A 23 -4.66 -12.93 27.25
C CYS A 23 -3.69 -13.07 28.44
N GLY A 24 -2.41 -12.81 28.17
CA GLY A 24 -1.37 -12.70 29.20
C GLY A 24 -1.38 -11.32 29.85
N ASP A 25 -1.99 -11.29 31.04
CA ASP A 25 -1.62 -10.59 32.27
C ASP A 25 -1.64 -9.05 32.39
N ASN A 26 -2.35 -8.64 33.44
CA ASN A 26 -2.32 -7.34 34.08
C ASN A 26 -1.07 -7.24 34.97
N GLY A 27 -0.19 -6.28 34.67
CA GLY A 27 0.64 -5.65 35.68
C GLY A 27 2.03 -6.25 35.88
N ASN A 28 3.01 -5.34 35.79
CA ASN A 28 4.37 -5.45 36.31
C ASN A 28 5.40 -6.21 35.44
N GLY A 29 5.75 -5.60 34.30
CA GLY A 29 6.90 -5.98 33.49
C GLY A 29 7.70 -4.77 33.00
N ARG A 30 8.73 -4.39 33.76
CA ARG A 30 9.91 -3.59 33.36
C ARG A 30 9.63 -2.21 32.74
N ALA A 31 9.75 -1.18 33.58
CA ALA A 31 9.99 0.18 33.15
C ALA A 31 11.31 0.27 32.36
N GLY A 32 11.23 0.03 31.04
CA GLY A 32 12.18 0.64 30.13
C GLY A 32 11.96 2.14 30.22
N THR A 33 13.02 2.90 30.48
CA THR A 33 12.98 4.36 30.41
C THR A 33 12.67 4.77 28.97
N GLN A 34 11.39 4.94 28.66
CA GLN A 34 10.97 5.67 27.47
C GLN A 34 11.42 7.12 27.69
N PRO A 35 12.24 7.71 26.79
CA PRO A 35 12.56 9.12 26.84
C PRO A 35 11.27 9.94 26.91
N PRO A 36 11.26 11.11 27.58
CA PRO A 36 10.06 11.92 27.70
C PRO A 36 9.53 12.23 26.29
N VAL A 37 8.36 11.66 25.97
CA VAL A 37 7.61 12.03 24.78
C VAL A 37 7.07 13.42 25.03
N ASN A 38 7.70 14.43 24.42
CA ASN A 38 7.21 15.79 24.45
C ASN A 38 5.88 15.83 23.67
N SER A 39 4.76 15.72 24.39
CA SER A 39 3.42 15.53 23.85
C SER A 39 2.78 16.83 23.34
N THR A 40 3.56 17.86 23.02
CA THR A 40 3.05 19.00 22.25
C THR A 40 2.53 18.48 20.92
N PRO A 41 1.24 18.65 20.60
CA PRO A 41 0.73 18.32 19.28
C PRO A 41 1.53 19.11 18.26
N ILE A 42 2.33 18.44 17.43
CA ILE A 42 2.92 19.08 16.25
C ILE A 42 1.72 19.40 15.38
N LYS A 43 1.30 20.67 15.34
CA LYS A 43 0.42 21.16 14.28
C LYS A 43 1.28 21.23 13.02
N SER A 44 1.58 20.07 12.45
CA SER A 44 2.25 19.96 11.17
C SER A 44 1.25 20.42 10.11
N ALA A 45 1.61 21.45 9.35
CA ALA A 45 0.94 21.72 8.10
C ALA A 45 0.98 20.44 7.23
N PRO A 46 -0.01 20.22 6.35
CA PRO A 46 0.11 19.17 5.35
C PRO A 46 1.45 19.31 4.62
N PRO A 47 2.14 18.19 4.34
CA PRO A 47 3.40 18.24 3.62
C PRO A 47 3.23 18.90 2.26
N ALA A 48 4.27 19.62 1.83
CA ALA A 48 4.32 20.06 0.44
C ALA A 48 4.40 18.83 -0.48
N MET A 49 3.67 18.86 -1.58
CA MET A 49 3.65 17.79 -2.59
C MET A 49 4.25 18.30 -3.89
N VAL A 50 4.97 17.43 -4.60
CA VAL A 50 5.59 17.69 -5.90
C VAL A 50 5.20 16.62 -6.90
N GLN A 51 5.07 17.01 -8.17
CA GLN A 51 4.79 16.11 -9.27
C GLN A 51 6.06 15.34 -9.66
N THR A 52 5.91 14.04 -9.90
CA THR A 52 6.98 13.12 -10.28
C THR A 52 6.49 12.17 -11.37
N PRO A 53 7.34 11.68 -12.28
CA PRO A 53 6.94 10.67 -13.26
C PRO A 53 6.47 9.38 -12.57
N ALA A 54 5.35 8.82 -13.04
CA ALA A 54 4.88 7.52 -12.60
C ALA A 54 5.65 6.40 -13.32
N PRO A 55 6.03 5.30 -12.62
CA PRO A 55 6.50 4.08 -13.28
C PRO A 55 5.43 3.54 -14.23
N ILE A 56 5.84 3.14 -15.44
CA ILE A 56 4.95 2.54 -16.44
C ILE A 56 5.20 1.03 -16.47
N GLU A 57 4.18 0.25 -16.13
CA GLU A 57 4.26 -1.21 -16.06
C GLU A 57 3.84 -1.87 -17.37
N ASP A 58 2.82 -1.30 -18.04
CA ASP A 58 2.26 -1.86 -19.26
C ASP A 58 1.65 -0.76 -20.14
N LEU A 59 1.67 -1.01 -21.45
CA LEU A 59 1.16 -0.11 -22.47
C LEU A 59 0.49 -0.92 -23.58
N ALA A 60 -0.79 -0.65 -23.84
CA ALA A 60 -1.54 -1.28 -24.91
C ALA A 60 -2.37 -0.26 -25.68
N VAL A 61 -2.44 -0.42 -27.00
CA VAL A 61 -3.40 0.29 -27.84
C VAL A 61 -4.56 -0.66 -28.12
N VAL A 62 -5.74 -0.31 -27.62
CA VAL A 62 -6.96 -1.10 -27.78
C VAL A 62 -7.72 -0.59 -29.00
N PRO A 63 -7.95 -1.43 -30.02
CA PRO A 63 -8.72 -1.03 -31.18
C PRO A 63 -10.21 -0.86 -30.82
N PRO A 64 -10.94 0.00 -31.55
CA PRO A 64 -12.37 0.14 -31.36
C PRO A 64 -13.13 -1.14 -31.72
N GLU A 65 -14.27 -1.35 -31.08
CA GLU A 65 -15.18 -2.46 -31.42
C GLU A 65 -15.94 -2.21 -32.74
N THR A 66 -15.99 -0.95 -33.19
CA THR A 66 -16.69 -0.52 -34.40
C THR A 66 -15.70 0.11 -35.39
N VAL A 67 -16.02 0.02 -36.69
CA VAL A 67 -15.18 0.56 -37.79
C VAL A 67 -14.90 2.07 -37.70
N ASP A 68 -15.79 2.84 -37.09
CA ASP A 68 -15.63 4.29 -36.89
C ASP A 68 -15.30 4.69 -35.44
N GLY A 69 -14.89 3.72 -34.61
CA GLY A 69 -14.62 3.99 -33.19
C GLY A 69 -13.23 4.57 -32.93
N GLU A 70 -13.01 5.01 -31.70
CA GLU A 70 -11.73 5.57 -31.25
C GLU A 70 -10.79 4.48 -30.71
N TYR A 71 -9.49 4.62 -30.98
CA TYR A 71 -8.47 3.83 -30.33
C TYR A 71 -8.27 4.32 -28.88
N VAL A 72 -8.13 3.39 -27.96
CA VAL A 72 -7.85 3.71 -26.55
C VAL A 72 -6.42 3.34 -26.20
N LEU A 73 -5.64 4.32 -25.73
CA LEU A 73 -4.33 4.06 -25.12
C LEU A 73 -4.56 3.64 -23.66
N LYS A 74 -4.35 2.36 -23.37
CA LYS A 74 -4.40 1.82 -22.01
C LYS A 74 -2.99 1.80 -21.42
N ILE A 75 -2.82 2.52 -20.31
CA ILE A 75 -1.57 2.59 -19.57
C ILE A 75 -1.79 2.00 -18.18
N THR A 76 -0.94 1.05 -17.77
CA THR A 76 -0.87 0.60 -16.38
C THR A 76 0.33 1.27 -15.73
N SER A 77 0.10 2.09 -14.71
CA SER A 77 1.17 2.82 -14.01
C SER A 77 1.20 2.49 -12.52
N GLY A 78 2.40 2.42 -11.96
CA GLY A 78 2.64 2.15 -10.54
C GLY A 78 2.60 3.39 -9.65
N LEU A 79 2.45 3.14 -8.35
CA LEU A 79 2.79 4.09 -7.29
C LEU A 79 4.16 3.68 -6.73
N PRO A 80 5.18 4.55 -6.73
CA PRO A 80 6.55 4.17 -6.35
C PRO A 80 6.73 3.86 -4.86
N ASN A 81 5.79 4.25 -4.00
CA ASN A 81 5.76 3.91 -2.57
C ASN A 81 4.40 4.29 -1.97
N GLY A 82 4.22 4.04 -0.67
CA GLY A 82 2.97 4.30 0.06
C GLY A 82 2.61 5.78 0.27
N CYS A 83 3.49 6.73 -0.07
CA CYS A 83 3.18 8.16 -0.05
C CYS A 83 2.82 8.72 -1.42
N ALA A 84 3.06 7.95 -2.48
CA ALA A 84 2.74 8.39 -3.82
C ALA A 84 1.23 8.35 -4.03
N VAL A 85 0.70 9.38 -4.70
CA VAL A 85 -0.69 9.43 -5.14
C VAL A 85 -0.69 9.71 -6.63
N PHE A 86 -1.59 9.09 -7.38
CA PHE A 86 -1.76 9.43 -8.79
C PHE A 86 -2.14 10.91 -8.95
N ASP A 87 -1.44 11.62 -9.83
CA ASP A 87 -1.69 13.03 -10.12
C ASP A 87 -2.52 13.18 -11.39
N GLY A 88 -1.99 12.67 -12.51
CA GLY A 88 -2.66 12.84 -13.78
C GLY A 88 -1.88 12.36 -15.01
N ILE A 89 -2.57 12.50 -16.14
CA ILE A 89 -2.09 12.16 -17.48
C ILE A 89 -2.12 13.42 -18.32
N LYS A 90 -1.03 13.68 -19.05
CA LYS A 90 -0.94 14.77 -20.03
C LYS A 90 -0.49 14.21 -21.36
N SER A 91 -1.18 14.56 -22.44
CA SER A 91 -0.82 14.20 -23.81
C SER A 91 -0.47 15.45 -24.61
N GLU A 92 0.63 15.41 -25.34
CA GLU A 92 1.05 16.47 -26.25
C GLU A 92 1.38 15.87 -27.62
N PRO A 93 0.98 16.50 -28.74
CA PRO A 93 1.37 16.04 -30.07
C PRO A 93 2.89 16.03 -30.23
N ALA A 94 3.43 14.97 -30.82
CA ALA A 94 4.85 14.79 -31.08
C ALA A 94 5.05 14.14 -32.45
N GLY A 95 5.22 14.97 -33.48
CA GLY A 95 5.38 14.50 -34.86
C GLY A 95 4.10 13.82 -35.38
N ASP A 96 4.21 12.54 -35.73
CA ASP A 96 3.11 11.66 -36.16
C ASP A 96 2.42 10.93 -34.99
N GLY A 97 2.88 11.15 -33.75
CA GLY A 97 2.34 10.53 -32.55
C GLY A 97 2.04 11.53 -31.43
N PHE A 98 2.01 10.99 -30.21
CA PHE A 98 1.80 11.74 -28.98
C PHE A 98 2.86 11.36 -27.96
N ASN A 99 3.34 12.35 -27.21
CA ASN A 99 4.03 12.10 -25.96
C ASN A 99 3.01 12.11 -24.82
N VAL A 100 2.94 11.03 -24.05
CA VAL A 100 1.99 10.87 -22.94
C VAL A 100 2.76 10.74 -21.64
N SER A 101 2.59 11.73 -20.76
CA SER A 101 3.20 11.76 -19.44
C SER A 101 2.18 11.31 -18.40
N VAL A 102 2.54 10.32 -17.59
CA VAL A 102 1.78 9.90 -16.42
C VAL A 102 2.57 10.29 -15.17
N THR A 103 1.89 10.87 -14.20
CA THR A 103 2.55 11.48 -13.05
C THR A 103 1.87 11.13 -11.73
N ASN A 104 2.68 11.12 -10.67
CA ASN A 104 2.30 10.95 -9.29
C ASN A 104 2.69 12.18 -8.47
N LEU A 105 1.90 12.52 -7.47
CA LEU A 105 2.29 13.43 -6.38
C LEU A 105 3.06 12.67 -5.32
N MET A 106 4.15 13.28 -4.87
CA MET A 106 5.06 12.77 -3.85
C MET A 106 5.35 13.87 -2.82
N PRO A 107 5.61 13.54 -1.55
CA PRO A 107 6.14 14.52 -0.61
C PRO A 107 7.38 15.21 -1.17
N ALA A 108 7.46 16.53 -1.00
CA ALA A 108 8.60 17.32 -1.44
C ALA A 108 9.90 16.83 -0.75
N PRO A 109 11.06 16.93 -1.41
CA PRO A 109 12.34 16.60 -0.78
C PRO A 109 12.52 17.36 0.54
N GLY A 110 12.85 16.65 1.60
CA GLY A 110 13.05 17.23 2.94
C GLY A 110 11.81 17.17 3.85
N GLU A 111 10.64 16.76 3.34
CA GLU A 111 9.49 16.43 4.19
C GLU A 111 9.78 15.15 4.99
N LEU A 112 9.65 15.23 6.31
CA LEU A 112 9.91 14.10 7.21
C LEU A 112 8.66 13.21 7.31
N ILE A 113 8.43 12.42 6.27
CA ILE A 113 7.31 11.47 6.18
C ILE A 113 7.84 10.04 6.06
N ALA A 114 7.29 9.15 6.88
CA ALA A 114 7.54 7.73 6.76
C ALA A 114 6.67 7.15 5.64
N CYS A 115 7.30 6.82 4.51
CA CYS A 115 6.68 6.14 3.38
C CYS A 115 7.04 4.67 3.41
N THR A 116 6.07 3.78 3.19
CA THR A 116 6.37 2.37 2.99
C THR A 116 6.98 2.19 1.61
N GLU A 117 8.18 1.61 1.51
CA GLU A 117 8.73 1.23 0.22
C GLU A 117 7.87 0.10 -0.36
N ILE A 118 7.12 0.43 -1.41
CA ILE A 118 6.35 -0.54 -2.17
C ILE A 118 6.58 -0.19 -3.63
N TYR A 119 7.66 -0.72 -4.19
CA TYR A 119 7.78 -0.92 -5.62
C TYR A 119 8.71 -2.11 -5.91
N GLY A 120 8.17 -3.15 -6.54
CA GLY A 120 8.92 -4.25 -7.17
C GLY A 120 9.67 -5.22 -6.24
N TYR A 121 8.96 -6.11 -5.53
CA TYR A 121 9.53 -7.43 -5.25
C TYR A 121 9.33 -8.31 -6.48
N HIS A 122 10.40 -8.48 -7.27
CA HIS A 122 10.53 -9.53 -8.28
C HIS A 122 11.76 -10.37 -7.98
#